data_AF-A0A1X0QHG3-F1
#
_entry.id   AF-A0A1X0QHG3-F1
#
_cell.length_a   1.000
_cell.length_b   1.000
_cell.length_c   1.000
_cell.angle_alpha   90.00
_cell.angle_beta   90.00
_cell.angle_gamma   90.00
#
_symmetry.space_group_name_H-M   'P 1'
#
loop_
_entity.id
_entity.type
_entity.pdbx_description
1 polymer ?
#
loop_
_entity_poly.entity_id
_entity_poly.type
_entity_poly.pdbx_seq_one_letter_code
_entity_poly.pdbx_strand_id
1 'polypeptide(L)'
;MQILNIAEKPSVAKSISNVLSKEIRFVKGAHKYCPNYMFNYKGDSMIFTSVLGHLYTSEFVRQTKWTEIDPFELLNDPIHKVFNPEFIKIKENIHTYASRSDLIIIWTDCDREGENIGKQISDMINERYNKRVKRARFSAISSNDIRKAINNLCEINLNESIAVDCRMELDLRLGAAFTRIQTLNYQSVNTKNQIISFGPCQIPTLNFVVERYKQIINFKPEKMYGLEIKIKEDIFSWSRNNVYDKNCVINFYNMLNRSSFIVNNISKKVVYKYRPFPLRTVELQKICSSYYKISSHEIMEIAERLYNQGYISYPRTETDMFPKNFD
;
A
#
# COMPACT_ATOMS: atom_id res chain seq x y z
N MET A 1 -31.90 11.45 -15.76
CA MET A 1 -30.61 12.07 -16.19
C MET A 1 -29.69 10.98 -16.71
N GLN A 2 -28.69 11.34 -17.51
CA GLN A 2 -27.64 10.42 -17.93
C GLN A 2 -26.40 10.64 -17.06
N ILE A 3 -25.94 9.58 -16.39
CA ILE A 3 -24.86 9.67 -15.39
C ILE A 3 -23.69 8.78 -15.83
N LEU A 4 -22.50 9.38 -15.98
CA LEU A 4 -21.27 8.67 -16.25
C LEU A 4 -20.57 8.31 -14.94
N ASN A 5 -20.28 7.03 -14.73
CA ASN A 5 -19.62 6.49 -13.55
C ASN A 5 -18.27 5.93 -13.97
N ILE A 6 -17.19 6.33 -13.29
CA ILE A 6 -15.82 5.95 -13.68
C ILE A 6 -15.10 5.35 -12.46
N ALA A 7 -14.77 4.05 -12.52
CA ALA A 7 -13.96 3.38 -11.51
C ALA A 7 -12.48 3.29 -11.90
N GLU A 8 -11.62 2.96 -10.93
CA GLU A 8 -10.17 2.81 -11.13
C GLU A 8 -9.78 1.61 -12.01
N LYS A 9 -10.54 0.51 -11.90
CA LYS A 9 -10.25 -0.77 -12.56
C LYS A 9 -11.52 -1.40 -13.15
N PRO A 10 -11.42 -2.21 -14.23
CA PRO A 10 -12.58 -2.85 -14.86
C PRO A 10 -13.35 -3.79 -13.93
N SER A 11 -12.64 -4.49 -13.05
CA SER A 11 -13.22 -5.37 -12.03
C SER A 11 -14.14 -4.59 -11.09
N VAL A 12 -13.70 -3.42 -10.62
CA VAL A 12 -14.48 -2.56 -9.73
C VAL A 12 -15.73 -2.04 -10.44
N ALA A 13 -15.60 -1.55 -11.68
CA ALA A 13 -16.76 -1.11 -12.48
C ALA A 13 -17.80 -2.23 -12.64
N LYS A 14 -17.35 -3.46 -12.94
CA LYS A 14 -18.22 -4.63 -13.06
C LYS A 14 -18.92 -4.97 -11.75
N SER A 15 -18.16 -5.07 -10.66
CA SER A 15 -18.69 -5.45 -9.34
C SER A 15 -19.70 -4.43 -8.84
N ILE A 16 -19.41 -3.13 -8.95
CA ILE A 16 -20.34 -2.06 -8.53
C ILE A 16 -21.60 -2.05 -9.41
N SER A 17 -21.46 -2.22 -10.73
CA SER A 17 -22.61 -2.31 -11.64
C SER A 17 -23.55 -3.45 -11.25
N ASN A 18 -23.00 -4.64 -10.96
CA ASN A 18 -23.76 -5.82 -10.51
C ASN A 18 -24.46 -5.61 -9.16
N VAL A 19 -23.90 -4.75 -8.30
CA VAL A 19 -24.50 -4.40 -7.01
C VAL A 19 -25.69 -3.44 -7.19
N LEU A 20 -25.58 -2.50 -8.14
CA LEU A 20 -26.59 -1.46 -8.38
C LEU A 20 -27.76 -1.95 -9.25
N SER A 21 -27.52 -2.87 -10.19
CA SER A 21 -28.55 -3.42 -11.08
C SER A 21 -28.36 -4.90 -11.35
N LYS A 22 -29.47 -5.62 -11.52
CA LYS A 22 -29.49 -7.00 -12.04
C LYS A 22 -29.56 -7.05 -13.57
N GLU A 23 -30.08 -5.98 -14.19
CA GLU A 23 -30.24 -5.85 -15.62
C GLU A 23 -29.17 -4.88 -16.14
N ILE A 24 -28.12 -5.43 -16.74
CA ILE A 24 -26.98 -4.66 -17.23
C ILE A 24 -26.77 -4.99 -18.69
N ARG A 25 -26.81 -3.95 -19.53
CA ARG A 25 -26.41 -4.04 -20.93
C ARG A 25 -24.91 -3.83 -21.04
N PHE A 26 -24.22 -4.87 -21.49
CA PHE A 26 -22.80 -4.83 -21.78
C PHE A 26 -22.54 -4.21 -23.16
N VAL A 27 -21.68 -3.19 -23.22
CA VAL A 27 -21.19 -2.60 -24.46
C VAL A 27 -19.67 -2.62 -24.45
N LYS A 28 -19.08 -3.25 -25.47
CA LYS A 28 -17.62 -3.30 -25.61
C LYS A 28 -17.08 -1.88 -25.77
N GLY A 29 -16.10 -1.50 -24.94
CA GLY A 29 -15.42 -0.21 -25.06
C GLY A 29 -14.41 -0.22 -26.20
N ALA A 30 -13.93 0.98 -26.59
CA ALA A 30 -12.87 1.12 -27.58
C ALA A 30 -11.57 0.44 -27.12
N HIS A 31 -11.29 0.47 -25.81
CA HIS A 31 -10.18 -0.27 -25.19
C HIS A 31 -10.63 -1.68 -24.79
N LYS A 32 -9.80 -2.69 -25.11
CA LYS A 32 -10.12 -4.13 -24.92
C LYS A 32 -10.53 -4.48 -23.49
N TYR A 33 -9.90 -3.84 -22.51
CA TYR A 33 -10.06 -4.17 -21.09
C TYR A 33 -11.07 -3.29 -20.36
N CYS A 34 -11.59 -2.22 -20.97
CA CYS A 34 -12.47 -1.24 -20.32
C CYS A 34 -13.85 -1.22 -21.01
N PRO A 35 -14.75 -2.16 -20.66
CA PRO A 35 -16.11 -2.17 -21.18
C PRO A 35 -16.99 -1.11 -20.53
N ASN A 36 -18.15 -0.85 -21.14
CA ASN A 36 -19.19 0.01 -20.60
C ASN A 36 -20.38 -0.86 -20.14
N TYR A 37 -20.83 -0.63 -18.91
CA TYR A 37 -21.99 -1.27 -18.30
C TYR A 37 -23.12 -0.25 -18.22
N MET A 38 -24.21 -0.49 -18.95
CA MET A 38 -25.34 0.44 -19.00
C MET A 38 -26.54 -0.16 -18.28
N PHE A 39 -27.16 0.60 -17.38
CA PHE A 39 -28.33 0.15 -16.62
C PHE A 39 -29.14 1.35 -16.11
N ASN A 40 -30.40 1.11 -15.73
CA ASN A 40 -31.22 2.13 -15.08
C ASN A 40 -31.12 1.98 -13.56
N TYR A 41 -30.99 3.10 -12.85
CA TYR A 41 -30.99 3.13 -11.38
C TYR A 41 -31.82 4.32 -10.89
N LYS A 42 -32.90 4.03 -10.15
CA LYS A 42 -33.83 5.06 -9.60
C LYS A 42 -34.33 6.09 -10.63
N GLY A 43 -34.52 5.67 -11.89
CA GLY A 43 -34.98 6.54 -12.98
C GLY A 43 -33.87 7.24 -13.77
N ASP A 44 -32.60 7.11 -13.36
CA ASP A 44 -31.45 7.62 -14.11
C ASP A 44 -30.80 6.54 -14.96
N SER A 45 -30.31 6.94 -16.15
CA SER A 45 -29.55 6.09 -17.05
C SER A 45 -28.08 6.14 -16.67
N MET A 46 -27.58 5.05 -16.08
CA MET A 46 -26.21 4.91 -15.62
C MET A 46 -25.34 4.29 -16.72
N ILE A 47 -24.18 4.91 -16.97
CA ILE A 47 -23.11 4.34 -17.80
C ILE A 47 -21.90 4.18 -16.91
N PHE A 48 -21.47 2.95 -16.69
CA PHE A 48 -20.33 2.63 -15.86
C PHE A 48 -19.15 2.15 -16.72
N THR A 49 -18.02 2.84 -16.62
CA THR A 49 -16.76 2.49 -17.26
C THR A 49 -15.63 2.51 -16.23
N SER A 50 -14.40 2.19 -16.64
CA SER A 50 -13.22 2.31 -15.79
C SER A 50 -12.03 2.89 -16.52
N VAL A 51 -11.02 3.29 -15.75
CA VAL A 51 -9.64 3.47 -16.19
C VAL A 51 -8.80 2.21 -15.88
N LEU A 52 -7.48 2.32 -15.97
CA LEU A 52 -6.50 1.30 -15.62
C LEU A 52 -5.43 1.88 -14.68
N GLY A 53 -5.87 2.48 -13.57
CA GLY A 53 -5.00 3.26 -12.68
C GLY A 53 -4.74 4.68 -13.20
N HIS A 54 -3.53 5.21 -12.96
CA HIS A 54 -3.16 6.56 -13.39
C HIS A 54 -3.14 6.69 -14.91
N LEU A 55 -3.76 7.78 -15.40
CA LEU A 55 -3.78 8.12 -16.83
C LEU A 55 -2.58 8.96 -17.25
N TYR A 56 -1.95 9.64 -16.28
CA TYR A 56 -0.85 10.57 -16.49
C TYR A 56 0.39 10.14 -15.68
N THR A 57 1.56 10.38 -16.27
CA THR A 57 2.87 10.31 -15.61
C THR A 57 3.42 11.73 -15.45
N SER A 58 4.38 11.92 -14.53
CA SER A 58 5.08 13.20 -14.38
C SER A 58 6.46 13.11 -15.00
N GLU A 59 6.82 14.07 -15.84
CA GLU A 59 8.09 14.11 -16.57
C GLU A 59 8.68 15.53 -16.58
N PHE A 60 10.01 15.62 -16.62
CA PHE A 60 10.68 16.89 -16.86
C PHE A 60 10.33 17.40 -18.26
N VAL A 61 10.08 18.71 -18.39
CA VAL A 61 9.85 19.34 -19.70
C VAL A 61 11.10 19.23 -20.57
N ARG A 62 12.28 19.41 -19.96
CA ARG A 62 13.57 19.27 -20.63
C ARG A 62 13.92 17.78 -20.78
N GLN A 63 14.04 17.34 -22.02
CA GLN A 63 14.42 15.96 -22.37
C GLN A 63 15.87 15.95 -22.88
N THR A 64 16.83 15.91 -21.95
CA THR A 64 18.28 15.88 -22.24
C THR A 64 18.90 14.54 -21.88
N LYS A 65 20.03 14.22 -22.53
CA LYS A 65 20.83 13.06 -22.10
C LYS A 65 21.42 13.32 -20.73
N TRP A 66 21.69 12.24 -19.99
CA TRP A 66 22.19 12.33 -18.62
C TRP A 66 23.54 13.05 -18.52
N THR A 67 24.36 13.01 -19.58
CA THR A 67 25.68 13.65 -19.64
C THR A 67 25.65 15.12 -20.05
N GLU A 68 24.49 15.62 -20.49
CA GLU A 68 24.34 16.96 -21.08
C GLU A 68 23.72 17.98 -20.11
N ILE A 69 23.45 17.59 -18.86
CA ILE A 69 22.88 18.45 -17.83
C ILE A 69 23.52 18.15 -16.48
N ASP A 70 23.77 19.19 -15.68
CA ASP A 70 24.10 19.00 -14.27
C ASP A 70 22.87 18.42 -13.55
N PRO A 71 22.97 17.22 -12.94
CA PRO A 71 21.85 16.63 -12.21
C PRO A 71 21.24 17.52 -11.12
N PHE A 72 21.97 18.50 -10.57
CA PHE A 72 21.42 19.45 -9.61
C PHE A 72 20.38 20.40 -10.22
N GLU A 73 20.45 20.69 -11.51
CA GLU A 73 19.43 21.50 -12.20
C GLU A 73 18.05 20.84 -12.17
N LEU A 74 17.99 19.50 -12.14
CA LEU A 74 16.73 18.74 -12.08
C LEU A 74 15.90 19.03 -10.82
N LEU A 75 16.52 19.56 -9.76
CA LEU A 75 15.81 19.95 -8.54
C LEU A 75 14.85 21.12 -8.79
N ASN A 76 15.15 21.98 -9.77
CA ASN A 76 14.34 23.16 -10.10
C ASN A 76 13.72 23.07 -11.51
N ASP A 77 14.08 22.07 -12.32
CA ASP A 77 13.55 21.94 -13.68
C ASP A 77 12.01 21.82 -13.68
N PRO A 78 11.33 22.43 -14.66
CA PRO A 78 9.89 22.35 -14.76
C PRO A 78 9.44 20.91 -15.07
N ILE A 79 8.37 20.49 -14.38
CA ILE A 79 7.73 19.18 -14.55
C ILE A 79 6.34 19.40 -15.14
N HIS A 80 5.92 18.48 -16.01
CA HIS A 80 4.59 18.47 -16.58
C HIS A 80 4.00 17.06 -16.52
N LYS A 81 2.67 16.99 -16.54
CA LYS A 81 1.95 15.72 -16.60
C LYS A 81 1.78 15.29 -18.06
N VAL A 82 2.26 14.10 -18.40
CA VAL A 82 2.17 13.50 -19.73
C VAL A 82 1.10 12.42 -19.71
N PHE A 83 0.15 12.49 -20.64
CA PHE A 83 -0.86 11.45 -20.80
C PHE A 83 -0.24 10.20 -21.41
N ASN A 84 -0.47 9.03 -20.83
CA ASN A 84 0.05 7.78 -21.38
C ASN A 84 -0.67 7.42 -22.70
N PRO A 85 0.03 7.35 -23.86
CA PRO A 85 -0.57 7.06 -25.15
C PRO A 85 -1.35 5.75 -25.22
N GLU A 86 -0.98 4.74 -24.41
CA GLU A 86 -1.67 3.45 -24.36
C GLU A 86 -3.15 3.58 -23.95
N PHE A 87 -3.48 4.65 -23.21
CA PHE A 87 -4.83 4.88 -22.69
C PHE A 87 -5.68 5.81 -23.57
N ILE A 88 -5.23 6.14 -24.79
CA ILE A 88 -5.97 7.07 -25.67
C ILE A 88 -7.39 6.61 -25.94
N LYS A 89 -7.60 5.30 -26.15
CA LYS A 89 -8.93 4.70 -26.35
C LYS A 89 -9.82 4.79 -25.11
N ILE A 90 -9.23 4.80 -23.91
CA ILE A 90 -9.96 5.00 -22.65
C ILE A 90 -10.41 6.46 -22.56
N LYS A 91 -9.50 7.40 -22.86
CA LYS A 91 -9.80 8.84 -22.91
C LYS A 91 -10.92 9.16 -23.91
N GLU A 92 -10.84 8.62 -25.14
CA GLU A 92 -11.89 8.79 -26.16
C GLU A 92 -13.24 8.23 -25.70
N ASN A 93 -13.26 7.05 -25.09
CA ASN A 93 -14.47 6.44 -24.54
C ASN A 93 -15.09 7.33 -23.43
N ILE A 94 -14.27 7.83 -22.51
CA ILE A 94 -14.72 8.75 -21.45
C ILE A 94 -15.28 10.04 -22.06
N HIS A 95 -14.59 10.70 -23.00
CA HIS A 95 -15.10 11.91 -23.64
C HIS A 95 -16.41 11.67 -24.40
N THR A 96 -16.54 10.54 -25.11
CA THR A 96 -17.76 10.16 -25.83
C THR A 96 -18.97 10.16 -24.90
N TYR A 97 -18.88 9.50 -23.75
CA TYR A 97 -20.00 9.44 -22.80
C TYR A 97 -20.13 10.69 -21.93
N ALA A 98 -19.03 11.35 -21.59
CA ALA A 98 -19.05 12.59 -20.82
C ALA A 98 -19.79 13.70 -21.57
N SER A 99 -19.62 13.79 -22.89
CA SER A 99 -20.33 14.79 -23.72
C SER A 99 -21.86 14.69 -23.58
N ARG A 100 -22.38 13.45 -23.44
CA ARG A 100 -23.81 13.11 -23.35
C ARG A 100 -24.35 13.02 -21.92
N SER A 101 -23.48 13.10 -20.91
CA SER A 101 -23.89 12.91 -19.51
C SER A 101 -24.12 14.24 -18.81
N ASP A 102 -25.09 14.28 -17.90
CA ASP A 102 -25.43 15.45 -17.08
C ASP A 102 -24.55 15.53 -15.82
N LEU A 103 -24.17 14.36 -15.29
CA LEU A 103 -23.39 14.20 -14.06
C LEU A 103 -22.32 13.14 -14.25
N ILE A 104 -21.14 13.38 -13.66
CA ILE A 104 -20.06 12.39 -13.59
C ILE A 104 -19.84 12.01 -12.14
N ILE A 105 -19.74 10.71 -11.86
CA ILE A 105 -19.45 10.18 -10.54
C ILE A 105 -18.14 9.38 -10.59
N ILE A 106 -17.19 9.77 -9.74
CA ILE A 106 -15.91 9.10 -9.55
C ILE A 106 -16.06 8.00 -8.50
N TRP A 107 -15.67 6.79 -8.88
CA TRP A 107 -15.70 5.55 -8.12
C TRP A 107 -14.31 4.91 -8.01
N THR A 108 -13.24 5.72 -8.02
CA THR A 108 -11.89 5.25 -7.72
C THR A 108 -11.79 4.75 -6.27
N ASP A 109 -10.76 3.96 -5.95
CA ASP A 109 -10.61 3.46 -4.58
C ASP A 109 -10.45 4.62 -3.59
N CYS A 110 -10.85 4.41 -2.34
CA CYS A 110 -10.96 5.49 -1.34
C CYS A 110 -9.66 5.71 -0.55
N ASP A 111 -8.54 5.80 -1.26
CA ASP A 111 -7.24 6.23 -0.74
C ASP A 111 -6.73 7.49 -1.47
N ARG A 112 -5.54 7.96 -1.12
CA ARG A 112 -4.96 9.17 -1.71
C ARG A 112 -4.69 9.01 -3.21
N GLU A 113 -4.23 7.83 -3.65
CA GLU A 113 -3.96 7.55 -5.06
C GLU A 113 -5.26 7.57 -5.87
N GLY A 114 -6.33 6.96 -5.36
CA GLY A 114 -7.65 7.00 -5.97
C GLY A 114 -8.24 8.40 -6.05
N GLU A 115 -8.02 9.29 -5.06
CA GLU A 115 -8.39 10.71 -5.19
C GLU A 115 -7.60 11.43 -6.27
N ASN A 116 -6.29 11.18 -6.38
CA ASN A 116 -5.45 11.76 -7.43
C ASN A 116 -5.91 11.31 -8.83
N ILE A 117 -6.19 10.02 -9.02
CA ILE A 117 -6.76 9.49 -10.27
C ILE A 117 -8.13 10.13 -10.56
N GLY A 118 -8.97 10.25 -9.53
CA GLY A 118 -10.27 10.93 -9.64
C GLY A 118 -10.15 12.38 -10.12
N LYS A 119 -9.17 13.11 -9.59
CA LYS A 119 -8.85 14.47 -10.00
C LYS A 119 -8.33 14.53 -11.44
N GLN A 120 -7.43 13.62 -11.84
CA GLN A 120 -6.95 13.50 -13.23
C GLN A 120 -8.10 13.31 -14.22
N ILE A 121 -9.06 12.42 -13.89
CA ILE A 121 -10.24 12.17 -14.71
C ILE A 121 -11.13 13.41 -14.79
N SER A 122 -11.37 14.07 -13.65
CA SER A 122 -12.16 15.30 -13.57
C SER A 122 -11.58 16.41 -14.47
N ASP A 123 -10.27 16.64 -14.37
CA ASP A 123 -9.58 17.68 -15.13
C ASP A 123 -9.62 17.38 -16.62
N MET A 124 -9.30 16.14 -17.02
CA MET A 124 -9.38 15.68 -18.41
C MET A 124 -10.77 15.91 -19.01
N ILE A 125 -11.85 15.69 -18.26
CA ILE A 125 -13.21 15.90 -18.77
C ILE A 125 -13.57 17.39 -18.84
N ASN A 126 -13.19 18.16 -17.82
CA ASN A 126 -13.56 19.57 -17.70
C ASN A 126 -12.70 20.52 -18.54
N GLU A 127 -11.59 20.05 -19.11
CA GLU A 127 -10.88 20.72 -20.21
C GLU A 127 -11.81 21.01 -21.41
N ARG A 128 -12.86 20.21 -21.63
CA ARG A 128 -13.76 20.34 -22.81
C ARG A 128 -15.23 20.58 -22.49
N TYR A 129 -15.76 20.00 -21.42
CA TYR A 129 -17.21 19.86 -21.26
C TYR A 129 -17.83 20.58 -20.07
N ASN A 130 -17.02 21.15 -19.16
CA ASN A 130 -17.46 21.84 -17.94
C ASN A 130 -18.63 21.15 -17.22
N LYS A 131 -18.44 19.87 -16.86
CA LYS A 131 -19.45 18.98 -16.29
C LYS A 131 -19.42 19.00 -14.77
N ARG A 132 -20.57 18.72 -14.15
CA ARG A 132 -20.65 18.48 -12.71
C ARG A 132 -20.01 17.13 -12.39
N VAL A 133 -18.98 17.16 -11.54
CA VAL A 133 -18.28 15.96 -11.06
C VAL A 133 -18.60 15.75 -9.59
N LYS A 134 -18.83 14.51 -9.18
CA LYS A 134 -19.07 14.09 -7.80
C LYS A 134 -18.23 12.88 -7.46
N ARG A 135 -18.01 12.65 -6.17
CA ARG A 135 -17.19 11.57 -5.63
C ARG A 135 -18.04 10.64 -4.76
N ALA A 136 -18.00 9.34 -5.04
CA ALA A 136 -18.63 8.32 -4.20
C ALA A 136 -17.58 7.74 -3.25
N ARG A 137 -17.81 7.78 -1.92
CA ARG A 137 -16.89 7.22 -0.92
C ARG A 137 -17.44 5.88 -0.37
N PHE A 138 -16.61 4.85 -0.39
CA PHE A 138 -16.94 3.48 0.05
C PHE A 138 -15.68 2.77 0.59
N SER A 139 -15.87 1.77 1.45
CA SER A 139 -14.80 0.96 2.07
C SER A 139 -14.93 -0.52 1.73
N ALA A 140 -16.06 -0.95 1.16
CA ALA A 140 -16.28 -2.31 0.67
C ALA A 140 -17.19 -2.30 -0.56
N ILE A 141 -17.00 -3.27 -1.46
CA ILE A 141 -17.90 -3.49 -2.60
C ILE A 141 -19.10 -4.36 -2.14
N SER A 142 -19.82 -3.87 -1.14
CA SER A 142 -21.03 -4.51 -0.60
C SER A 142 -22.27 -3.74 -1.00
N SER A 143 -23.44 -4.40 -1.04
CA SER A 143 -24.68 -3.74 -1.42
C SER A 143 -25.07 -2.57 -0.52
N ASN A 144 -24.79 -2.67 0.79
CA ASN A 144 -25.11 -1.59 1.71
C ASN A 144 -24.20 -0.38 1.48
N ASP A 145 -22.88 -0.63 1.38
CA ASP A 145 -21.89 0.45 1.30
C ASP A 145 -21.95 1.21 -0.03
N ILE A 146 -22.13 0.49 -1.14
CA ILE A 146 -22.31 1.11 -2.47
C ILE A 146 -23.61 1.93 -2.55
N ARG A 147 -24.72 1.44 -1.96
CA ARG A 147 -25.98 2.21 -1.89
C ARG A 147 -25.85 3.43 -0.99
N LYS A 148 -25.10 3.33 0.09
CA LYS A 148 -24.80 4.48 0.96
C LYS A 148 -23.94 5.51 0.22
N ALA A 149 -22.94 5.07 -0.53
CA ALA A 149 -22.03 5.92 -1.30
C ALA A 149 -22.79 6.74 -2.37
N ILE A 150 -23.66 6.10 -3.17
CA ILE A 150 -24.42 6.81 -4.22
C ILE A 150 -25.45 7.79 -3.66
N ASN A 151 -25.98 7.55 -2.46
CA ASN A 151 -26.92 8.48 -1.82
C ASN A 151 -26.22 9.64 -1.09
N ASN A 152 -24.91 9.53 -0.81
CA ASN A 152 -24.12 10.52 -0.06
C ASN A 152 -22.89 10.96 -0.85
N LEU A 153 -23.10 11.43 -2.08
CA LEU A 153 -22.01 11.91 -2.93
C LEU A 153 -21.36 13.18 -2.37
N CYS A 154 -20.03 13.22 -2.39
CA CYS A 154 -19.23 14.37 -1.95
C CYS A 154 -18.45 14.99 -3.12
N GLU A 155 -17.60 15.97 -2.81
CA GLU A 155 -16.60 16.51 -3.73
C GLU A 155 -15.30 15.70 -3.65
N ILE A 156 -14.45 15.84 -4.68
CA ILE A 156 -13.09 15.28 -4.69
C ILE A 156 -12.26 16.03 -3.63
N ASN A 157 -11.47 15.31 -2.84
CA ASN A 157 -10.58 15.92 -1.87
C ASN A 157 -9.29 16.40 -2.55
N LEU A 158 -9.23 17.69 -2.85
CA LEU A 158 -8.08 18.31 -3.51
C LEU A 158 -6.79 18.19 -2.69
N ASN A 159 -6.87 18.24 -1.35
CA ASN A 159 -5.69 18.15 -0.50
C ASN A 159 -5.05 16.75 -0.55
N GLU A 160 -5.87 15.70 -0.60
CA GLU A 160 -5.39 14.32 -0.78
C GLU A 160 -4.71 14.16 -2.15
N SER A 161 -5.31 14.72 -3.22
CA SER A 161 -4.71 14.71 -4.56
C SER A 161 -3.38 15.47 -4.62
N ILE A 162 -3.31 16.68 -4.03
CA ILE A 162 -2.10 17.51 -4.00
C ILE A 162 -0.97 16.81 -3.23
N ALA A 163 -1.29 16.10 -2.15
CA ALA A 163 -0.30 15.33 -1.41
C ALA A 163 0.36 14.23 -2.26
N VAL A 164 -0.42 13.57 -3.14
CA VAL A 164 0.12 12.60 -4.11
C VAL A 164 1.00 13.29 -5.14
N ASP A 165 0.55 14.40 -5.72
CA ASP A 165 1.33 15.16 -6.70
C ASP A 165 2.68 15.63 -6.11
N CYS A 166 2.66 16.13 -4.88
CA CYS A 166 3.87 16.53 -4.15
C CYS A 166 4.83 15.35 -3.94
N ARG A 167 4.31 14.19 -3.52
CA ARG A 167 5.13 12.97 -3.37
C ARG A 167 5.76 12.55 -4.71
N MET A 168 4.97 12.50 -5.78
CA MET A 168 5.43 12.12 -7.12
C MET A 168 6.52 13.07 -7.63
N GLU A 169 6.37 14.37 -7.42
CA GLU A 169 7.37 15.37 -7.77
C GLU A 169 8.66 15.21 -6.98
N LEU A 170 8.59 15.03 -5.66
CA LEU A 170 9.77 14.80 -4.81
C LEU A 170 10.51 13.52 -5.21
N ASP A 171 9.78 12.43 -5.42
CA ASP A 171 10.35 11.15 -5.84
C ASP A 171 11.04 11.27 -7.21
N LEU A 172 10.43 11.97 -8.17
CA LEU A 172 11.00 12.21 -9.50
C LEU A 172 12.26 13.07 -9.43
N ARG A 173 12.21 14.22 -8.73
CA ARG A 173 13.34 15.16 -8.62
C ARG A 173 14.53 14.52 -7.93
N LEU A 174 14.34 14.00 -6.71
CA LEU A 174 15.40 13.40 -5.93
C LEU A 174 15.89 12.10 -6.58
N GLY A 175 14.97 11.27 -7.05
CA GLY A 175 15.29 10.02 -7.73
C GLY A 175 16.15 10.27 -8.97
N ALA A 176 15.74 11.17 -9.87
CA ALA A 176 16.49 11.47 -11.08
C ALA A 176 17.84 12.13 -10.78
N ALA A 177 17.88 13.15 -9.93
CA ALA A 177 19.11 13.87 -9.60
C ALA A 177 20.16 12.93 -8.98
N PHE A 178 19.84 12.25 -7.87
CA PHE A 178 20.80 11.42 -7.16
C PHE A 178 21.14 10.12 -7.91
N THR A 179 20.22 9.55 -8.69
CA THR A 179 20.52 8.39 -9.55
C THR A 179 21.52 8.78 -10.64
N ARG A 180 21.34 9.94 -11.29
CA ARG A 180 22.29 10.43 -12.31
C ARG A 180 23.66 10.69 -11.71
N ILE A 181 23.73 11.41 -10.58
CA ILE A 181 24.99 11.69 -9.87
C ILE A 181 25.75 10.40 -9.58
N GLN A 182 25.10 9.43 -8.92
CA GLN A 182 25.75 8.18 -8.55
C GLN A 182 26.14 7.36 -9.77
N THR A 183 25.21 7.19 -10.72
CA THR A 183 25.49 6.36 -11.89
C THR A 183 26.67 6.92 -12.69
N LEU A 184 26.69 8.23 -12.98
CA LEU A 184 27.78 8.88 -13.74
C LEU A 184 29.12 8.85 -12.98
N ASN A 185 29.13 9.15 -11.69
CA ASN A 185 30.36 9.18 -10.89
C ASN A 185 31.01 7.80 -10.74
N TYR A 186 30.21 6.73 -10.73
CA TYR A 186 30.71 5.36 -10.59
C TYR A 186 30.81 4.60 -11.92
N GLN A 187 30.61 5.24 -13.08
CA GLN A 187 30.72 4.58 -14.39
C GLN A 187 32.06 3.87 -14.60
N SER A 188 33.17 4.46 -14.15
CA SER A 188 34.51 3.89 -14.31
C SER A 188 34.72 2.60 -13.52
N VAL A 189 34.04 2.44 -12.39
CA VAL A 189 34.12 1.26 -11.50
C VAL A 189 33.00 0.26 -11.78
N ASN A 190 31.90 0.73 -12.37
CA ASN A 190 30.73 -0.06 -12.72
C ASN A 190 30.89 -0.71 -14.10
N THR A 191 31.68 -1.78 -14.13
CA THR A 191 32.03 -2.54 -15.35
C THR A 191 30.83 -3.15 -16.10
N LYS A 192 29.63 -3.14 -15.50
CA LYS A 192 28.40 -3.68 -16.08
C LYS A 192 27.46 -2.60 -16.60
N ASN A 193 27.84 -1.32 -16.58
CA ASN A 193 26.99 -0.18 -16.95
C ASN A 193 25.60 -0.21 -16.27
N GLN A 194 25.53 -0.68 -15.03
CA GLN A 194 24.26 -0.80 -14.30
C GLN A 194 23.79 0.56 -13.78
N ILE A 195 22.49 0.80 -13.73
CA ILE A 195 21.96 2.02 -13.11
C ILE A 195 22.06 1.87 -11.59
N ILE A 196 22.70 2.84 -10.93
CA ILE A 196 22.76 2.92 -9.47
C ILE A 196 21.64 3.85 -9.02
N SER A 197 20.49 3.26 -8.74
CA SER A 197 19.26 3.99 -8.38
C SER A 197 19.32 4.58 -6.98
N PHE A 198 18.80 5.79 -6.85
CA PHE A 198 18.46 6.43 -5.58
C PHE A 198 16.95 6.61 -5.48
N GLY A 199 16.41 6.36 -4.29
CA GLY A 199 15.05 6.76 -3.95
C GLY A 199 15.01 7.23 -2.50
N PRO A 200 14.28 8.32 -2.19
CA PRO A 200 14.26 8.91 -0.84
C PRO A 200 13.71 7.93 0.22
N CYS A 201 12.84 6.99 -0.16
CA CYS A 201 12.37 5.91 0.71
C CYS A 201 13.18 4.60 0.55
N GLN A 202 13.67 4.32 -0.66
CA GLN A 202 14.44 3.09 -0.96
C GLN A 202 15.75 3.04 -0.18
N ILE A 203 16.48 4.16 -0.07
CA ILE A 203 17.79 4.21 0.59
C ILE A 203 17.69 3.97 2.11
N PRO A 204 16.82 4.65 2.88
CA PRO A 204 16.60 4.32 4.28
C PRO A 204 16.13 2.88 4.50
N THR A 205 15.31 2.34 3.59
CA THR A 205 14.85 0.95 3.66
C THR A 205 16.02 -0.04 3.53
N LEU A 206 16.92 0.18 2.56
CA LEU A 206 18.14 -0.60 2.42
C LEU A 206 19.04 -0.46 3.66
N ASN A 207 19.09 0.73 4.26
CA ASN A 207 19.91 0.96 5.45
C ASN A 207 19.50 0.06 6.63
N PHE A 208 18.21 -0.23 6.85
CA PHE A 208 17.80 -1.19 7.90
C PHE A 208 18.41 -2.58 7.71
N VAL A 209 18.53 -3.05 6.46
CA VAL A 209 19.15 -4.33 6.12
C VAL A 209 20.66 -4.29 6.35
N VAL A 210 21.31 -3.25 5.85
CA VAL A 210 22.77 -3.05 5.98
C VAL A 210 23.18 -2.88 7.45
N GLU A 211 22.40 -2.14 8.22
CA GLU A 211 22.63 -1.93 9.65
C GLU A 211 22.54 -3.26 10.40
N ARG A 212 21.48 -4.07 10.17
CA ARG A 212 21.37 -5.40 10.77
C ARG A 212 22.52 -6.31 10.37
N TYR A 213 22.94 -6.27 9.11
CA TYR A 213 24.09 -7.04 8.64
C TYR A 213 25.38 -6.65 9.37
N LYS A 214 25.66 -5.35 9.52
CA LYS A 214 26.80 -4.84 10.29
C LYS A 214 26.73 -5.25 11.76
N GLN A 215 25.55 -5.20 12.38
CA GLN A 215 25.35 -5.68 13.75
C GLN A 215 25.72 -7.16 13.89
N ILE A 216 25.33 -8.00 12.92
CA ILE A 216 25.65 -9.44 12.92
C ILE A 216 27.16 -9.68 12.79
N ILE A 217 27.85 -8.99 11.87
CA ILE A 217 29.30 -9.15 11.68
C ILE A 217 30.08 -8.66 12.90
N ASN A 218 29.67 -7.53 13.46
CA ASN A 218 30.37 -6.92 14.59
C ASN A 218 30.01 -7.57 15.94
N PHE A 219 29.02 -8.47 15.96
CA PHE A 219 28.66 -9.21 17.16
C PHE A 219 29.80 -10.15 17.56
N LYS A 220 30.32 -9.98 18.78
CA LYS A 220 31.31 -10.86 19.37
C LYS A 220 30.59 -11.78 20.37
N PRO A 221 30.38 -13.08 20.06
CA PRO A 221 29.72 -13.99 20.98
C PRO A 221 30.51 -14.15 22.27
N GLU A 222 29.84 -13.95 23.40
CA GLU A 222 30.41 -14.15 24.73
C GLU A 222 29.85 -15.43 25.37
N LYS A 223 30.72 -16.21 26.01
CA LYS A 223 30.29 -17.40 26.73
C LYS A 223 29.59 -16.99 28.02
N MET A 224 28.39 -17.52 28.22
CA MET A 224 27.66 -17.40 29.48
C MET A 224 27.50 -18.78 30.11
N TYR A 225 27.39 -18.79 31.43
CA TYR A 225 27.30 -19.97 32.26
C TYR A 225 26.10 -19.82 33.19
N GLY A 226 25.26 -20.84 33.27
CA GLY A 226 24.12 -20.90 34.19
C GLY A 226 24.13 -22.22 34.95
N LEU A 227 23.28 -22.31 35.96
CA LEU A 227 23.01 -23.57 36.66
C LEU A 227 21.59 -24.00 36.39
N GLU A 228 21.41 -25.29 36.13
CA GLU A 228 20.11 -25.93 36.02
C GLU A 228 20.13 -27.19 36.87
N ILE A 229 19.05 -27.42 37.59
CA ILE A 229 18.87 -28.63 38.40
C ILE A 229 17.66 -29.36 37.88
N LYS A 230 17.83 -30.65 37.58
CA LYS A 230 16.74 -31.54 37.21
C LYS A 230 16.30 -32.33 38.44
N ILE A 231 15.06 -32.11 38.88
CA ILE A 231 14.45 -32.87 39.99
C ILE A 231 13.29 -33.65 39.40
N LYS A 232 13.41 -34.99 39.35
CA LYS A 232 12.49 -35.86 38.60
C LYS A 232 12.43 -35.46 37.11
N GLU A 233 11.28 -34.99 36.63
CA GLU A 233 11.06 -34.54 35.25
C GLU A 233 11.16 -33.02 35.09
N ASP A 234 11.15 -32.26 36.19
CA ASP A 234 11.16 -30.80 36.16
C ASP A 234 12.57 -30.23 36.13
N ILE A 235 12.76 -29.15 35.36
CA ILE A 235 14.01 -28.38 35.27
C ILE A 235 13.83 -27.05 36.01
N PHE A 236 14.70 -26.80 36.98
CA PHE A 236 14.77 -25.56 37.73
C PHE A 236 16.00 -24.78 37.30
N SER A 237 15.79 -23.64 36.64
CA SER A 237 16.87 -22.73 36.25
C SER A 237 17.27 -21.82 37.41
N TRP A 238 18.55 -21.47 37.45
CA TRP A 238 19.08 -20.57 38.48
C TRP A 238 18.39 -19.20 38.45
N SER A 239 18.00 -18.72 39.63
CA SER A 239 17.33 -17.41 39.76
C SER A 239 18.17 -16.22 39.31
N ARG A 240 19.50 -16.40 39.20
CA ARG A 240 20.44 -15.37 38.71
C ARG A 240 20.58 -15.36 37.18
N ASN A 241 19.85 -16.23 36.48
CA ASN A 241 20.01 -16.48 35.05
C ASN A 241 21.46 -16.88 34.72
N ASN A 242 21.92 -16.57 33.51
CA ASN A 242 23.29 -16.85 33.08
C ASN A 242 24.23 -15.70 33.46
N VAL A 243 25.48 -16.02 33.83
CA VAL A 243 26.55 -15.08 34.15
C VAL A 243 27.79 -15.36 33.30
N TYR A 244 28.66 -14.36 33.13
CA TYR A 244 29.84 -14.48 32.24
C TYR A 244 31.08 -15.10 32.90
N ASP A 245 31.15 -15.10 34.23
CA ASP A 245 32.27 -15.68 34.97
C ASP A 245 32.06 -17.17 35.25
N LYS A 246 32.84 -18.00 34.56
CA LYS A 246 32.84 -19.45 34.73
C LYS A 246 33.21 -19.89 36.15
N ASN A 247 34.19 -19.24 36.78
CA ASN A 247 34.70 -19.65 38.09
C ASN A 247 33.67 -19.39 39.19
N CYS A 248 32.96 -18.26 39.08
CA CYS A 248 31.81 -17.97 39.93
C CYS A 248 30.77 -19.10 39.87
N VAL A 249 30.38 -19.53 38.66
CA VAL A 249 29.40 -20.63 38.48
C VAL A 249 29.91 -21.97 39.00
N ILE A 250 31.19 -22.30 38.76
CA ILE A 250 31.80 -23.52 39.28
C ILE A 250 31.79 -23.54 40.82
N ASN A 251 32.06 -22.41 41.46
CA ASN A 251 32.02 -22.31 42.92
C ASN A 251 30.62 -22.62 43.46
N PHE A 252 29.58 -21.97 42.89
CA PHE A 252 28.19 -22.27 43.25
C PHE A 252 27.81 -23.72 42.95
N TYR A 253 28.22 -24.26 41.80
CA TYR A 253 27.99 -25.67 41.46
C TYR A 253 28.57 -26.60 42.52
N ASN A 254 29.82 -26.37 42.95
CA ASN A 254 30.48 -27.19 43.95
C ASN A 254 29.80 -27.09 45.32
N MET A 255 29.32 -25.90 45.71
CA MET A 255 28.56 -25.71 46.95
C MET A 255 27.20 -26.45 46.90
N LEU A 256 26.55 -26.46 45.75
CA LEU A 256 25.23 -27.08 45.57
C LEU A 256 25.32 -28.59 45.30
N ASN A 257 26.48 -29.09 44.91
CA ASN A 257 26.71 -30.51 44.65
C ASN A 257 26.49 -31.31 45.94
N ARG A 258 25.44 -32.14 45.96
CA ARG A 258 24.95 -32.92 47.12
C ARG A 258 24.23 -32.12 48.21
N SER A 259 23.85 -30.87 47.94
CA SER A 259 22.94 -30.13 48.83
C SER A 259 21.51 -30.69 48.76
N SER A 260 20.76 -30.54 49.85
CA SER A 260 19.31 -30.77 49.86
C SER A 260 18.58 -29.51 49.39
N PHE A 261 17.48 -29.68 48.67
CA PHE A 261 16.68 -28.58 48.15
C PHE A 261 15.36 -28.46 48.91
N ILE A 262 14.99 -27.24 49.28
CA ILE A 262 13.71 -26.93 49.91
C ILE A 262 12.88 -26.00 49.03
N VAL A 263 11.57 -26.21 49.01
CA VAL A 263 10.66 -25.30 48.32
C VAL A 263 10.50 -24.05 49.17
N ASN A 264 11.08 -22.94 48.71
CA ASN A 264 11.01 -21.66 49.42
C ASN A 264 9.67 -20.92 49.20
N ASN A 265 9.14 -20.94 47.98
CA ASN A 265 7.92 -20.22 47.63
C ASN A 265 7.19 -20.91 46.46
N ILE A 266 5.86 -20.97 46.53
CA ILE A 266 4.97 -21.38 45.45
C ILE A 266 4.04 -20.21 45.16
N SER A 267 4.18 -19.59 43.99
CA SER A 267 3.32 -18.49 43.55
C SER A 267 2.48 -18.89 42.35
N LYS A 268 1.18 -18.57 42.39
CA LYS A 268 0.25 -18.75 41.28
C LYS A 268 -0.27 -17.39 40.85
N LYS A 269 -0.08 -17.03 39.58
CA LYS A 269 -0.60 -15.80 38.99
C LYS A 269 -1.55 -16.15 37.85
N VAL A 270 -2.68 -15.47 37.79
CA VAL A 270 -3.56 -15.54 36.62
C VAL A 270 -2.92 -14.69 35.53
N VAL A 271 -2.59 -15.31 34.40
CA VAL A 271 -2.04 -14.64 33.22
C VAL A 271 -3.13 -14.58 32.16
N TYR A 272 -3.40 -13.39 31.65
CA TYR A 272 -4.40 -13.17 30.60
C TYR A 272 -3.71 -13.14 29.24
N LYS A 273 -4.20 -13.95 28.30
CA LYS A 273 -3.85 -13.87 26.89
C LYS A 273 -4.94 -13.08 26.17
N TYR A 274 -4.63 -11.86 25.77
CA TYR A 274 -5.58 -10.98 25.09
C TYR A 274 -5.88 -11.47 23.67
N ARG A 275 -7.12 -11.23 23.21
CA ARG A 275 -7.50 -11.37 21.80
C ARG A 275 -6.74 -10.34 20.95
N PRO A 276 -6.48 -10.62 19.67
CA PRO A 276 -5.84 -9.64 18.78
C PRO A 276 -6.73 -8.42 18.57
N PHE A 277 -6.10 -7.30 18.22
CA PHE A 277 -6.79 -6.14 17.69
C PHE A 277 -7.36 -6.43 16.28
N PRO A 278 -8.38 -5.68 15.83
CA PRO A 278 -8.79 -5.65 14.44
C PRO A 278 -7.59 -5.50 13.49
N LEU A 279 -7.65 -6.26 12.39
CA LEU A 279 -6.49 -6.43 11.49
C LEU A 279 -6.30 -5.20 10.60
N ARG A 280 -5.12 -4.57 10.72
CA ARG A 280 -4.66 -3.47 9.85
C ARG A 280 -3.62 -3.96 8.82
N THR A 281 -3.35 -3.15 7.80
CA THR A 281 -2.48 -3.53 6.66
C THR A 281 -1.10 -4.04 7.08
N VAL A 282 -0.45 -3.34 8.02
CA VAL A 282 0.90 -3.71 8.49
C VAL A 282 0.90 -5.07 9.20
N GLU A 283 -0.11 -5.35 10.02
CA GLU A 283 -0.21 -6.62 10.74
C GLU A 283 -0.58 -7.77 9.80
N LEU A 284 -1.46 -7.53 8.82
CA LEU A 284 -1.75 -8.48 7.75
C LEU A 284 -0.46 -8.90 7.04
N GLN A 285 0.35 -7.93 6.58
CA GLN A 285 1.60 -8.22 5.87
C GLN A 285 2.61 -8.97 6.75
N LYS A 286 2.78 -8.56 8.01
CA LYS A 286 3.70 -9.24 8.96
C LYS A 286 3.27 -10.68 9.23
N ILE A 287 2.00 -10.90 9.55
CA ILE A 287 1.47 -12.23 9.88
C ILE A 287 1.59 -13.14 8.66
N CYS A 288 1.15 -12.67 7.50
CA CYS A 288 1.19 -13.47 6.28
C CYS A 288 2.62 -13.73 5.80
N SER A 289 3.52 -12.76 5.88
CA SER A 289 4.93 -12.97 5.52
C SER A 289 5.61 -13.96 6.47
N SER A 290 5.35 -13.84 7.77
CA SER A 290 5.91 -14.75 8.78
C SER A 290 5.38 -16.18 8.64
N TYR A 291 4.07 -16.34 8.46
CA TYR A 291 3.39 -17.63 8.46
C TYR A 291 3.38 -18.32 7.10
N TYR A 292 2.99 -17.60 6.04
CA TYR A 292 2.85 -18.14 4.69
C TYR A 292 4.09 -17.97 3.81
N LYS A 293 5.11 -17.20 4.25
CA LYS A 293 6.35 -16.94 3.50
C LYS A 293 6.11 -16.24 2.15
N ILE A 294 5.04 -15.47 2.06
CA ILE A 294 4.66 -14.68 0.89
C ILE A 294 5.25 -13.27 1.02
N SER A 295 5.65 -12.66 -0.10
CA SER A 295 6.13 -11.28 -0.12
C SER A 295 5.02 -10.28 0.19
N SER A 296 5.34 -9.13 0.79
CA SER A 296 4.36 -8.07 1.07
C SER A 296 3.63 -7.59 -0.19
N HIS A 297 4.31 -7.56 -1.33
CA HIS A 297 3.72 -7.17 -2.62
C HIS A 297 2.61 -8.14 -3.03
N GLU A 298 2.92 -9.43 -3.08
CA GLU A 298 1.96 -10.47 -3.44
C GLU A 298 0.79 -10.55 -2.44
N ILE A 299 1.04 -10.35 -1.15
CA ILE A 299 -0.02 -10.24 -0.13
C ILE A 299 -1.01 -9.11 -0.47
N MET A 300 -0.51 -7.93 -0.86
CA MET A 300 -1.36 -6.81 -1.22
C MET A 300 -2.13 -7.05 -2.53
N GLU A 301 -1.51 -7.69 -3.53
CA GLU A 301 -2.21 -8.07 -4.77
C GLU A 301 -3.36 -9.05 -4.51
N ILE A 302 -3.13 -10.07 -3.66
CA ILE A 302 -4.15 -11.03 -3.27
C ILE A 302 -5.27 -10.31 -2.50
N ALA A 303 -4.92 -9.46 -1.54
CA ALA A 303 -5.90 -8.72 -0.74
C ALA A 303 -6.75 -7.77 -1.62
N GLU A 304 -6.13 -7.04 -2.55
CA GLU A 304 -6.85 -6.20 -3.52
C GLU A 304 -7.79 -7.02 -4.40
N ARG A 305 -7.37 -8.21 -4.85
CA ARG A 305 -8.23 -9.10 -5.63
C ARG A 305 -9.44 -9.56 -4.82
N LEU A 306 -9.26 -9.92 -3.55
CA LEU A 306 -10.35 -10.32 -2.66
C LEU A 306 -11.31 -9.16 -2.38
N TYR A 307 -10.79 -7.95 -2.18
CA TYR A 307 -11.59 -6.73 -2.03
C TYR A 307 -12.41 -6.45 -3.29
N ASN A 308 -11.80 -6.53 -4.47
CA ASN A 308 -12.48 -6.30 -5.75
C ASN A 308 -13.61 -7.31 -6.04
N GLN A 309 -13.49 -8.51 -5.45
CA GLN A 309 -14.50 -9.57 -5.50
C GLN A 309 -15.56 -9.44 -4.38
N GLY A 310 -15.40 -8.50 -3.45
CA GLY A 310 -16.32 -8.25 -2.34
C GLY A 310 -16.15 -9.20 -1.15
N TYR A 311 -15.04 -9.94 -1.06
CA TYR A 311 -14.79 -10.87 0.05
C TYR A 311 -14.26 -10.20 1.32
N ILE A 312 -13.53 -9.09 1.18
CA ILE A 312 -12.97 -8.32 2.31
C ILE A 312 -13.21 -6.82 2.12
N SER A 313 -13.14 -6.06 3.22
CA SER A 313 -13.06 -4.60 3.16
C SER A 313 -11.73 -4.14 2.57
N TYR A 314 -11.65 -2.86 2.22
CA TYR A 314 -10.46 -2.26 1.61
C TYR A 314 -9.18 -2.55 2.42
N PRO A 315 -8.15 -3.19 1.83
CA PRO A 315 -7.04 -3.77 2.58
C PRO A 315 -5.91 -2.78 2.89
N ARG A 316 -6.07 -1.50 2.54
CA ARG A 316 -5.10 -0.41 2.79
C ARG A 316 -5.68 0.53 3.85
N THR A 317 -5.52 0.16 5.13
CA THR A 317 -6.03 0.90 6.29
C THR A 317 -5.08 0.83 7.48
N GLU A 318 -4.99 1.93 8.21
CA GLU A 318 -4.27 2.04 9.49
C GLU A 318 -5.20 1.83 10.70
N THR A 319 -6.52 1.74 10.46
CA THR A 319 -7.53 1.64 11.52
C THR A 319 -7.52 0.27 12.17
N ASP A 320 -7.43 0.23 13.49
CA ASP A 320 -7.47 -0.97 14.33
C ASP A 320 -8.69 -1.01 15.28
N MET A 321 -9.74 -0.27 14.92
CA MET A 321 -10.99 -0.20 15.67
C MET A 321 -12.19 -0.33 14.73
N PHE A 322 -13.16 -1.17 15.09
CA PHE A 322 -14.43 -1.23 14.36
C PHE A 322 -15.24 0.04 14.63
N PRO A 323 -15.84 0.66 13.59
CA PRO A 323 -16.70 1.81 13.80
C PRO A 323 -18.00 1.37 14.51
N LYS A 324 -18.62 2.29 15.26
CA LYS A 324 -19.82 1.99 16.08
C LYS A 324 -21.03 1.47 15.27
N ASN A 325 -21.04 1.71 13.97
CA ASN A 325 -22.08 1.32 13.03
C ASN A 325 -21.69 0.11 12.18
N PHE A 326 -20.63 -0.61 12.55
CA PHE A 326 -20.30 -1.91 11.98
C PHE A 326 -21.17 -2.96 12.67
N ASP A 327 -21.96 -3.68 11.88
CA ASP A 327 -22.82 -4.78 12.34
C ASP A 327 -22.00 -6.05 12.53
#